data_AF-A0A8C7KH66-F1
#
_entry.id   AF-A0A8C7KH66-F1
#
_cell.length_a   1.000
_cell.length_b   1.000
_cell.length_c   1.000
_cell.angle_alpha   90.00
_cell.angle_beta   90.00
_cell.angle_gamma   90.00
#
_symmetry.space_group_name_H-M   'P 1'
#
loop_
_entity.id
_entity.type
_entity.pdbx_description
1 polymer ?
#
loop_
_entity_poly.entity_id
_entity_poly.type
_entity_poly.pdbx_seq_one_letter_code
_entity_poly.pdbx_strand_id
1 'polypeptide(L)'
;MRSALIALSIMAAWSGLLAAHNACAMITNKCLKEIYRETVEIMKPVRGSERASSKAPKGKKTGEPNKPGIKTRQRRVSQEEPQPGTSSQIPQPKPQKKKKKGGTVASPRKLKGQEKWKPLTKSSITALDNILGLSILSVLAGRRTNKEESQKHLNMVKNRFLSKLAQLSVPIQKQEMMSHSSRQHQEETRKSAVGKKILTKLVADLGAVVGSLEQREKERDSLEHQCFNLRQQLEQQEESNQQILQLSEQGVLRLPPVPQRKDRPLQEQMLCLVHSRHSVTTARRLAKTLQTSGPVQDAQTLLERAYRHADRLITPPTAVSQ
;
A
#
# COMPACT_ATOMS: atom_id res chain seq x y z
N MET A 1 26.92 33.98 -18.79
CA MET A 1 25.47 33.78 -18.61
C MET A 1 25.04 32.31 -18.72
N ARG A 2 25.48 31.54 -19.72
CA ARG A 2 25.10 30.12 -19.88
C ARG A 2 25.47 29.21 -18.69
N SER A 3 26.64 29.38 -18.09
CA SER A 3 27.09 28.56 -16.95
C SER A 3 26.26 28.79 -15.67
N ALA A 4 25.72 29.99 -15.48
CA ALA A 4 24.87 30.30 -14.32
C ALA A 4 23.47 29.67 -14.45
N LEU A 5 22.92 29.63 -15.66
CA LEU A 5 21.65 28.96 -15.97
C LEU A 5 21.74 27.44 -15.77
N ILE A 6 22.88 26.83 -16.13
CA ILE A 6 23.11 25.39 -15.91
C ILE A 6 23.19 25.09 -14.40
N ALA A 7 23.91 25.92 -13.64
CA ALA A 7 24.01 25.75 -12.18
C ALA A 7 22.64 25.89 -11.47
N LEU A 8 21.81 26.84 -11.89
CA LEU A 8 20.44 27.02 -11.38
C LEU A 8 19.53 25.82 -11.70
N SER A 9 19.65 25.24 -12.90
CA SER A 9 18.89 24.05 -13.29
C SER A 9 19.28 22.82 -12.46
N ILE A 10 20.58 22.63 -12.21
CA ILE A 10 21.09 21.51 -11.38
C ILE A 10 20.63 21.67 -9.93
N MET A 11 20.69 22.89 -9.38
CA MET A 11 20.24 23.17 -8.00
C MET A 11 18.73 22.96 -7.83
N ALA A 12 17.93 23.31 -8.84
CA ALA A 12 16.49 23.04 -8.84
C ALA A 12 16.18 21.54 -8.91
N ALA A 13 16.90 20.79 -9.74
CA ALA A 13 16.77 19.33 -9.84
C ALA A 13 17.15 18.63 -8.53
N TRP A 14 18.23 19.07 -7.88
CA TRP A 14 18.66 18.55 -6.57
C TRP A 14 17.66 18.85 -5.46
N SER A 15 17.06 20.04 -5.47
CA SER A 15 16.03 20.42 -4.50
C SER A 15 14.76 19.58 -4.67
N GLY A 16 14.35 19.31 -5.91
CA GLY A 16 13.23 18.42 -6.21
C GLY A 16 13.48 16.97 -5.78
N LEU A 17 14.69 16.47 -6.01
CA LEU A 17 15.09 15.11 -5.59
C LEU A 17 15.13 14.97 -4.06
N LEU A 18 15.62 15.99 -3.36
CA LEU A 18 15.64 16.03 -1.89
C LEU A 18 14.22 16.10 -1.30
N ALA A 19 13.32 16.86 -1.92
CA ALA A 19 11.92 16.93 -1.52
C ALA A 19 11.20 15.59 -1.73
N ALA A 20 11.43 14.93 -2.87
CA ALA A 20 10.87 13.60 -3.14
C ALA A 20 11.38 12.53 -2.16
N HIS A 21 12.67 12.56 -1.83
CA HIS A 21 13.26 11.66 -0.83
C HIS A 21 12.64 11.86 0.56
N ASN A 22 12.47 13.12 0.98
CA ASN A 22 11.83 13.45 2.26
C ASN A 22 10.35 13.04 2.31
N ALA A 23 9.61 13.22 1.20
CA ALA A 23 8.22 12.76 1.10
C ALA A 23 8.12 11.23 1.17
N CYS A 24 9.01 10.52 0.48
CA CYS A 24 9.09 9.06 0.53
C CYS A 24 9.42 8.56 1.95
N ALA A 25 10.38 9.19 2.64
CA ALA A 25 10.75 8.87 4.02
C ALA A 25 9.62 9.13 5.04
N MET A 26 8.79 10.16 4.80
CA MET A 26 7.62 10.46 5.64
C MET A 26 6.50 9.42 5.45
N ILE A 27 6.26 9.01 4.19
CA ILE A 27 5.24 7.99 3.87
C ILE A 27 5.64 6.63 4.43
N THR A 28 6.90 6.22 4.28
CA THR A 28 7.39 4.94 4.82
C THR A 28 7.34 4.92 6.34
N ASN A 29 7.74 5.99 7.03
CA ASN A 29 7.61 6.09 8.49
C ASN A 29 6.15 6.06 8.97
N LYS A 30 5.23 6.69 8.23
CA LYS A 30 3.80 6.66 8.56
C LYS A 30 3.22 5.26 8.40
N CYS A 31 3.60 4.56 7.33
CA CYS A 31 3.19 3.18 7.07
C CYS A 31 3.76 2.21 8.12
N LEU A 32 5.05 2.34 8.47
CA LEU A 32 5.70 1.59 9.55
C LEU A 32 5.04 1.82 10.92
N LYS A 33 4.65 3.05 11.24
CA LYS A 33 3.92 3.36 12.48
C LYS A 33 2.54 2.72 12.52
N GLU A 34 1.83 2.67 11.39
CA GLU A 34 0.49 2.05 11.33
C GLU A 34 0.59 0.53 11.42
N ILE A 35 1.54 -0.09 10.73
CA ILE A 35 1.85 -1.53 10.85
C ILE A 35 2.25 -1.88 12.29
N TYR A 36 3.06 -1.04 12.95
CA TYR A 36 3.43 -1.25 14.35
C TYR A 36 2.23 -1.11 15.30
N ARG A 37 1.34 -0.15 15.05
CA ARG A 37 0.12 0.05 15.84
C ARG A 37 -0.81 -1.17 15.74
N GLU A 38 -1.00 -1.68 14.53
CA GLU A 38 -1.86 -2.82 14.22
C GLU A 38 -1.29 -4.14 14.78
N THR A 39 0.02 -4.34 14.68
CA THR A 39 0.70 -5.52 15.28
C THR A 39 0.69 -5.50 16.82
N VAL A 40 0.80 -4.32 17.45
CA VAL A 40 0.66 -4.17 18.91
C VAL A 40 -0.78 -4.41 19.38
N GLU A 41 -1.78 -4.09 18.56
CA GLU A 41 -3.18 -4.38 18.88
C GLU A 41 -3.50 -5.87 18.80
N ILE A 42 -2.90 -6.59 17.85
CA ILE A 42 -3.04 -8.03 17.67
C ILE A 42 -2.27 -8.84 18.74
N MET A 43 -1.19 -8.29 19.32
CA MET A 43 -0.38 -8.96 20.36
C MET A 43 -0.84 -8.72 21.81
N LYS A 44 -1.99 -8.08 22.05
CA LYS A 44 -2.56 -8.05 23.40
C LYS A 44 -3.05 -9.46 23.76
N PRO A 45 -2.57 -10.08 24.85
CA PRO A 45 -3.15 -11.33 25.31
C PRO A 45 -4.61 -11.04 25.67
N VAL A 46 -5.54 -11.72 24.99
CA VAL A 46 -6.96 -11.78 25.37
C VAL A 46 -7.04 -12.51 26.73
N ARG A 47 -6.73 -11.76 27.79
CA ARG A 47 -6.96 -12.14 29.17
C ARG A 47 -8.40 -11.74 29.45
N GLY A 48 -9.31 -12.69 29.27
CA GLY A 48 -10.72 -12.51 29.58
C GLY A 48 -10.89 -11.98 31.00
N SER A 49 -11.48 -10.79 31.10
CA SER A 49 -12.05 -10.26 32.35
C SER A 49 -12.88 -9.02 32.02
N GLU A 50 -14.00 -9.20 31.33
CA GLU A 50 -15.12 -8.28 31.52
C GLU A 50 -15.77 -8.63 32.86
N ARG A 51 -15.36 -7.91 33.92
CA ARG A 51 -16.20 -7.71 35.08
C ARG A 51 -16.26 -6.23 35.36
N ALA A 52 -17.50 -5.73 35.32
CA ALA A 52 -17.86 -4.38 35.74
C ALA A 52 -17.32 -4.12 37.16
N SER A 53 -16.73 -2.93 37.33
CA SER A 53 -16.31 -2.39 38.62
C SER A 53 -17.52 -2.26 39.54
N SER A 54 -17.63 -3.14 40.55
CA SER A 54 -18.59 -2.96 41.64
C SER A 54 -17.90 -2.40 42.88
N LYS A 55 -18.48 -1.29 43.36
CA LYS A 55 -18.14 -0.54 44.56
C LYS A 55 -18.01 -1.46 45.79
N ALA A 56 -16.98 -1.20 46.59
CA ALA A 56 -16.88 -1.69 47.96
C ALA A 56 -18.03 -1.18 48.84
N PRO A 57 -18.42 -1.95 49.87
CA PRO A 57 -18.65 -1.32 51.18
C PRO A 57 -18.01 -2.07 52.35
N LYS A 58 -17.61 -1.27 53.35
CA LYS A 58 -17.07 -1.67 54.65
C LYS A 58 -18.14 -2.29 55.56
N GLY A 59 -17.80 -3.42 56.18
CA GLY A 59 -17.95 -3.74 57.62
C GLY A 59 -19.33 -3.96 58.25
N LYS A 60 -19.54 -5.14 58.86
CA LYS A 60 -19.84 -5.35 60.29
C LYS A 60 -20.03 -6.83 60.64
N LYS A 61 -19.80 -7.14 61.92
CA LYS A 61 -19.80 -8.45 62.58
C LYS A 61 -21.23 -9.04 62.74
N THR A 62 -21.24 -10.26 63.32
CA THR A 62 -22.29 -10.98 64.10
C THR A 62 -23.24 -11.94 63.37
N GLY A 63 -23.28 -13.18 63.86
CA GLY A 63 -24.49 -14.00 63.98
C GLY A 63 -24.57 -15.26 63.10
N GLU A 64 -24.21 -16.43 63.65
CA GLU A 64 -24.93 -17.68 63.34
C GLU A 64 -26.32 -17.62 64.03
N PRO A 65 -27.40 -18.26 63.51
CA PRO A 65 -27.62 -19.69 63.80
C PRO A 65 -28.42 -20.55 62.77
N ASN A 66 -28.17 -21.86 62.83
CA ASN A 66 -29.07 -23.03 62.67
C ASN A 66 -29.87 -23.37 61.36
N LYS A 67 -29.39 -24.44 60.66
CA LYS A 67 -29.96 -25.80 60.32
C LYS A 67 -31.51 -26.05 60.28
N PRO A 68 -32.08 -27.13 59.63
CA PRO A 68 -31.49 -28.49 59.40
C PRO A 68 -31.95 -29.34 58.17
N GLY A 69 -31.33 -30.54 58.01
CA GLY A 69 -31.85 -31.75 57.31
C GLY A 69 -31.01 -32.16 56.08
N ILE A 70 -30.46 -33.37 55.90
CA ILE A 70 -30.97 -34.73 56.14
C ILE A 70 -29.82 -35.68 56.55
N LYS A 71 -30.19 -36.66 57.38
CA LYS A 71 -29.40 -37.69 58.06
C LYS A 71 -29.20 -38.92 57.15
N THR A 72 -28.08 -39.64 57.30
CA THR A 72 -28.08 -41.11 57.49
C THR A 72 -26.87 -41.48 58.34
N ARG A 73 -27.08 -42.47 59.20
CA ARG A 73 -26.50 -42.71 60.52
C ARG A 73 -26.04 -44.16 60.59
N GLN A 74 -24.86 -44.42 61.15
CA GLN A 74 -24.50 -45.58 62.00
C GLN A 74 -22.99 -45.44 62.32
N ARG A 75 -22.54 -45.01 63.52
CA ARG A 75 -22.66 -45.48 64.91
C ARG A 75 -21.80 -46.73 65.22
N ARG A 76 -20.65 -46.53 65.89
CA ARG A 76 -20.31 -46.84 67.32
C ARG A 76 -18.87 -46.30 67.60
N VAL A 77 -18.61 -45.36 68.53
CA VAL A 77 -18.65 -45.40 70.03
C VAL A 77 -17.51 -46.31 70.55
N SER A 78 -16.57 -45.91 71.42
CA SER A 78 -16.37 -44.72 72.26
C SER A 78 -14.90 -44.61 72.68
N GLN A 79 -14.50 -43.39 73.04
CA GLN A 79 -13.36 -43.06 73.89
C GLN A 79 -13.94 -42.44 75.16
N GLU A 80 -13.51 -42.84 76.35
CA GLU A 80 -13.68 -42.05 77.58
C GLU A 80 -12.57 -42.38 78.59
N GLU A 81 -11.97 -41.31 79.10
CA GLU A 81 -11.06 -41.19 80.27
C GLU A 81 -11.97 -40.89 81.52
N PRO A 82 -11.55 -40.47 82.76
CA PRO A 82 -10.22 -40.13 83.32
C PRO A 82 -9.94 -40.42 84.84
N GLN A 83 -8.70 -40.10 85.28
CA GLN A 83 -8.25 -39.61 86.63
C GLN A 83 -8.08 -40.58 87.85
N PRO A 84 -7.46 -40.16 88.98
CA PRO A 84 -6.09 -39.65 89.23
C PRO A 84 -5.40 -40.31 90.48
N GLY A 85 -4.10 -40.13 90.72
CA GLY A 85 -3.51 -40.55 92.01
C GLY A 85 -1.97 -40.47 92.14
N THR A 86 -1.53 -39.60 93.03
CA THR A 86 -0.18 -39.26 93.51
C THR A 86 0.64 -40.43 94.09
N SER A 87 1.96 -40.50 93.83
CA SER A 87 3.03 -40.51 94.86
C SER A 87 4.37 -41.07 94.32
N SER A 88 5.40 -40.24 94.48
CA SER A 88 6.86 -40.43 94.59
C SER A 88 7.46 -41.84 94.63
N GLN A 89 8.48 -42.10 93.79
CA GLN A 89 9.83 -42.55 94.20
C GLN A 89 10.80 -42.70 93.00
N ILE A 90 12.01 -42.16 93.15
CA ILE A 90 13.27 -42.46 92.41
C ILE A 90 14.21 -43.02 93.50
N PRO A 91 15.06 -44.08 93.35
CA PRO A 91 16.22 -44.07 92.44
C PRO A 91 16.88 -45.40 91.93
N GLN A 92 17.61 -45.27 90.80
CA GLN A 92 18.92 -45.91 90.43
C GLN A 92 19.01 -47.41 89.99
N PRO A 93 20.15 -47.92 89.43
CA PRO A 93 20.80 -47.58 88.16
C PRO A 93 21.24 -48.83 87.31
N LYS A 94 21.91 -48.57 86.17
CA LYS A 94 22.44 -49.50 85.13
C LYS A 94 23.22 -50.74 85.62
N PRO A 95 23.49 -51.70 84.71
CA PRO A 95 24.90 -51.95 84.40
C PRO A 95 25.22 -52.03 82.89
N GLN A 96 26.32 -51.35 82.51
CA GLN A 96 27.01 -51.52 81.24
C GLN A 96 27.87 -52.80 81.29
N LYS A 97 27.93 -53.59 80.20
CA LYS A 97 29.12 -54.39 79.88
C LYS A 97 29.42 -54.44 78.37
N LYS A 98 30.55 -53.79 78.05
CA LYS A 98 31.68 -54.19 77.18
C LYS A 98 31.49 -54.35 75.65
N LYS A 99 32.29 -53.52 74.96
CA LYS A 99 32.72 -53.60 73.55
C LYS A 99 33.39 -54.94 73.22
N LYS A 100 33.15 -55.46 72.02
CA LYS A 100 34.14 -56.21 71.21
C LYS A 100 34.22 -55.60 69.81
N LYS A 101 35.45 -55.28 69.40
CA LYS A 101 35.85 -54.85 68.06
C LYS A 101 35.68 -56.01 67.08
N GLY A 102 35.13 -55.73 65.90
CA GLY A 102 35.19 -56.57 64.71
C GLY A 102 34.81 -55.71 63.52
N GLY A 103 35.78 -55.42 62.64
CA GLY A 103 35.57 -54.57 61.48
C GLY A 103 34.66 -55.24 60.45
N THR A 104 33.67 -54.51 59.96
CA THR A 104 32.97 -54.86 58.73
C THR A 104 32.55 -53.56 58.04
N VAL A 105 32.78 -53.56 56.73
CA VAL A 105 32.57 -52.48 55.76
C VAL A 105 31.28 -51.70 56.00
N ALA A 106 31.38 -50.37 55.98
CA ALA A 106 30.26 -49.45 56.10
C ALA A 106 29.23 -49.71 54.99
N SER A 107 28.10 -50.30 55.36
CA SER A 107 26.92 -50.40 54.52
C SER A 107 26.37 -48.99 54.22
N PRO A 108 25.98 -48.67 52.97
CA PRO A 108 25.40 -47.37 52.64
C PRO A 108 24.13 -47.17 53.48
N ARG A 109 24.05 -46.03 54.18
CA ARG A 109 22.86 -45.66 54.97
C ARG A 109 21.61 -45.72 54.08
N LYS A 110 20.78 -46.74 54.28
CA LYS A 110 19.47 -46.84 53.63
C LYS A 110 18.62 -45.63 54.05
N LEU A 111 18.33 -44.75 53.10
CA LEU A 111 17.40 -43.65 53.27
C LEU A 111 15.98 -44.24 53.42
N LYS A 112 15.30 -43.87 54.50
CA LYS A 112 13.93 -44.31 54.82
C LYS A 112 13.01 -43.95 53.65
N GLY A 113 12.46 -44.94 52.93
CA GLY A 113 11.56 -44.73 51.78
C GLY A 113 11.98 -45.36 50.45
N GLN A 114 13.20 -45.91 50.34
CA GLN A 114 13.65 -46.65 49.14
C GLN A 114 12.87 -47.94 48.86
N GLU A 115 12.13 -48.44 49.84
CA GLU A 115 11.37 -49.69 49.75
C GLU A 115 10.20 -49.64 48.75
N LYS A 116 9.76 -48.43 48.36
CA LYS A 116 8.70 -48.22 47.35
C LYS A 116 9.23 -47.88 45.95
N TRP A 117 10.55 -47.87 45.76
CA TRP A 117 11.15 -47.53 44.48
C TRP A 117 11.07 -48.74 43.55
N LYS A 118 10.68 -48.52 42.30
CA LYS A 118 10.63 -49.58 41.29
C LYS A 118 11.85 -49.50 40.38
N PRO A 119 12.37 -50.63 39.88
CA PRO A 119 13.35 -50.60 38.82
C PRO A 119 12.77 -49.84 37.62
N LEU A 120 13.64 -49.14 36.88
CA LEU A 120 13.24 -48.37 35.70
C LEU A 120 12.52 -49.28 34.69
N THR A 121 11.39 -48.80 34.14
CA THR A 121 10.63 -49.59 33.15
C THR A 121 11.43 -49.78 31.87
N LYS A 122 11.27 -50.94 31.22
CA LYS A 122 11.94 -51.27 29.95
C LYS A 122 11.68 -50.20 28.88
N SER A 123 10.45 -49.67 28.80
CA SER A 123 10.08 -48.60 27.88
C SER A 123 10.88 -47.31 28.08
N SER A 124 11.12 -46.92 29.35
CA SER A 124 11.94 -45.75 29.67
C SER A 124 13.41 -45.96 29.32
N ILE A 125 13.94 -47.18 29.54
CA ILE A 125 15.30 -47.55 29.13
C ILE A 125 15.45 -47.47 27.61
N THR A 126 14.48 -48.00 26.85
CA THR A 126 14.46 -47.90 25.38
C THR A 126 14.35 -46.45 24.91
N ALA A 127 13.54 -45.62 25.56
CA ALA A 127 13.45 -44.20 25.23
C ALA A 127 14.80 -43.47 25.45
N LEU A 128 15.48 -43.76 26.57
CA LEU A 128 16.81 -43.22 26.84
C LEU A 128 17.87 -43.73 25.85
N ASP A 129 17.80 -45.01 25.45
CA ASP A 129 18.67 -45.56 24.40
C ASP A 129 18.49 -44.82 23.06
N ASN A 130 17.25 -44.55 22.67
CA ASN A 130 16.95 -43.77 21.46
C ASN A 130 17.47 -42.33 21.56
N ILE A 131 17.24 -41.63 22.67
CA ILE A 131 17.73 -40.27 22.89
C ILE A 131 19.26 -40.23 22.82
N LEU A 132 19.93 -41.16 23.51
CA LEU A 132 21.39 -41.26 23.49
C LEU A 132 21.89 -41.60 22.08
N GLY A 133 21.24 -42.52 21.37
CA GLY A 133 21.56 -42.85 19.98
C GLY A 133 21.48 -41.62 19.06
N LEU A 134 20.40 -40.83 19.15
CA LEU A 134 20.24 -39.59 18.39
C LEU A 134 21.30 -38.55 18.77
N SER A 135 21.66 -38.43 20.06
CA SER A 135 22.71 -37.52 20.51
C SER A 135 24.10 -37.91 19.96
N ILE A 136 24.40 -39.22 19.92
CA ILE A 136 25.64 -39.74 19.33
C ILE A 136 25.67 -39.42 17.83
N LEU A 137 24.57 -39.66 17.11
CA LEU A 137 24.46 -39.31 15.69
C LEU A 137 24.67 -37.81 15.44
N SER A 138 24.09 -36.95 16.28
CA SER A 138 24.29 -35.50 16.21
C SER A 138 25.76 -35.09 16.41
N VAL A 139 26.42 -35.65 17.42
CA VAL A 139 27.85 -35.40 17.69
C VAL A 139 28.74 -35.91 16.55
N LEU A 140 28.40 -37.06 15.96
CA LEU A 140 29.14 -37.63 14.83
C LEU A 140 28.92 -36.86 13.54
N ALA A 141 27.73 -36.29 13.32
CA ALA A 141 27.44 -35.44 12.18
C ALA A 141 28.30 -34.17 12.18
N GLY A 142 28.59 -33.59 13.36
CA GLY A 142 29.47 -32.43 13.51
C GLY A 142 30.98 -32.73 13.47
N ARG A 143 31.39 -34.00 13.52
CA ARG A 143 32.81 -34.39 13.60
C ARG A 143 33.39 -34.65 12.20
N ARG A 144 34.55 -34.06 11.86
CA ARG A 144 35.18 -34.20 10.53
C ARG A 144 36.14 -35.40 10.39
N THR A 145 36.80 -35.83 11.47
CA THR A 145 37.79 -36.94 11.48
C THR A 145 37.51 -37.95 12.60
N ASN A 146 38.03 -39.17 12.49
CA ASN A 146 37.93 -40.26 13.49
C ASN A 146 36.50 -40.63 13.93
N LYS A 147 35.53 -40.56 13.00
CA LYS A 147 34.10 -40.83 13.28
C LYS A 147 33.88 -42.23 13.86
N GLU A 148 34.53 -43.24 13.29
CA GLU A 148 34.31 -44.64 13.67
C GLU A 148 34.84 -44.95 15.08
N GLU A 149 36.04 -44.50 15.43
CA GLU A 149 36.61 -44.64 16.78
C GLU A 149 35.76 -43.89 17.83
N SER A 150 35.33 -42.69 17.47
CA SER A 150 34.45 -41.86 18.33
C SER A 150 33.10 -42.54 18.54
N GLN A 151 32.52 -43.13 17.50
CA GLN A 151 31.28 -43.88 17.57
C GLN A 151 31.43 -45.13 18.46
N LYS A 152 32.52 -45.89 18.31
CA LYS A 152 32.83 -47.04 19.18
C LYS A 152 32.91 -46.63 20.64
N HIS A 153 33.65 -45.56 20.94
CA HIS A 153 33.78 -45.06 22.31
C HIS A 153 32.45 -44.57 22.89
N LEU A 154 31.69 -43.77 22.14
CA LEU A 154 30.40 -43.26 22.56
C LEU A 154 29.37 -44.38 22.77
N ASN A 155 29.37 -45.41 21.92
CA ASN A 155 28.52 -46.59 22.11
C ASN A 155 28.90 -47.41 23.34
N MET A 156 30.19 -47.55 23.64
CA MET A 156 30.64 -48.19 24.88
C MET A 156 30.15 -47.43 26.13
N VAL A 157 30.26 -46.09 26.11
CA VAL A 157 29.74 -45.22 27.18
C VAL A 157 28.22 -45.35 27.30
N LYS A 158 27.49 -45.31 26.17
CA LYS A 158 26.03 -45.50 26.11
C LYS A 158 25.63 -46.82 26.76
N ASN A 159 26.23 -47.94 26.33
CA ASN A 159 25.89 -49.26 26.81
C ASN A 159 26.17 -49.39 28.32
N ARG A 160 27.33 -48.90 28.79
CA ARG A 160 27.69 -48.90 30.22
C ARG A 160 26.71 -48.08 31.05
N PHE A 161 26.27 -46.94 30.53
CA PHE A 161 25.28 -46.09 31.19
C PHE A 161 23.91 -46.79 31.27
N LEU A 162 23.43 -47.36 30.17
CA LEU A 162 22.15 -48.10 30.15
C LEU A 162 22.16 -49.31 31.09
N SER A 163 23.27 -50.05 31.17
CA SER A 163 23.41 -51.17 32.12
C SER A 163 23.28 -50.71 33.58
N LYS A 164 23.84 -49.54 33.93
CA LYS A 164 23.69 -48.97 35.28
C LYS A 164 22.26 -48.50 35.55
N LEU A 165 21.60 -47.91 34.55
CA LEU A 165 20.21 -47.48 34.69
C LEU A 165 19.24 -48.66 34.87
N ALA A 166 19.51 -49.80 34.24
CA ALA A 166 18.71 -51.01 34.43
C ALA A 166 18.73 -51.52 35.89
N GLN A 167 19.80 -51.22 36.64
CA GLN A 167 19.96 -51.58 38.05
C GLN A 167 19.46 -50.48 39.00
N LEU A 168 19.17 -49.29 38.48
CA LEU A 168 18.74 -48.16 39.29
C LEU A 168 17.25 -48.27 39.61
N SER A 169 16.92 -48.27 40.91
CA SER A 169 15.56 -48.08 41.37
C SER A 169 15.24 -46.59 41.38
N VAL A 170 14.05 -46.23 40.88
CA VAL A 170 13.61 -44.85 40.74
C VAL A 170 12.30 -44.67 41.51
N PRO A 171 12.08 -43.51 42.17
CA PRO A 171 10.79 -43.18 42.75
C PRO A 171 9.67 -43.29 41.69
N ILE A 172 8.54 -43.89 42.06
CA ILE A 172 7.37 -43.93 41.20
C ILE A 172 6.85 -42.49 41.07
N GLN A 173 7.00 -41.91 39.89
CA GLN A 173 6.53 -40.55 39.60
C GLN A 173 5.00 -40.50 39.69
N LYS A 174 4.46 -39.52 40.42
CA LYS A 174 3.01 -39.38 40.64
C LYS A 174 2.28 -39.13 39.31
N GLN A 175 1.23 -39.91 39.07
CA GLN A 175 0.41 -39.91 37.85
C GLN A 175 -0.19 -38.55 37.48
N GLU A 176 -0.42 -37.66 38.45
CA GLU A 176 -0.94 -36.30 38.22
C GLU A 176 -0.08 -35.48 37.24
N MET A 177 1.25 -35.65 37.25
CA MET A 177 2.15 -34.91 36.35
C MET A 177 1.95 -35.30 34.87
N MET A 178 1.58 -36.56 34.60
CA MET A 178 1.28 -37.05 33.25
C MET A 178 -0.07 -36.55 32.74
N SER A 179 -1.05 -36.34 33.63
CA SER A 179 -2.33 -35.73 33.27
C SER A 179 -2.17 -34.28 32.80
N HIS A 180 -1.24 -33.53 33.41
CA HIS A 180 -0.94 -32.16 33.01
C HIS A 180 -0.31 -32.09 31.60
N SER A 181 0.61 -33.00 31.27
CA SER A 181 1.21 -33.03 29.92
C SER A 181 0.20 -33.41 28.84
N SER A 182 -0.71 -34.35 29.11
CA SER A 182 -1.78 -34.72 28.17
C SER A 182 -2.72 -33.54 27.90
N ARG A 183 -3.11 -32.80 28.95
CA ARG A 183 -3.97 -31.62 28.81
C ARG A 183 -3.29 -30.51 28.01
N GLN A 184 -2.02 -30.26 28.28
CA GLN A 184 -1.23 -29.27 27.56
C GLN A 184 -1.12 -29.62 26.07
N HIS A 185 -0.83 -30.88 25.74
CA HIS A 185 -0.77 -31.34 24.35
C HIS A 185 -2.09 -31.14 23.60
N GLN A 186 -3.22 -31.43 24.27
CA GLN A 186 -4.55 -31.23 23.66
C GLN A 186 -4.85 -29.73 23.45
N GLU A 187 -4.46 -28.87 24.39
CA GLU A 187 -4.61 -27.42 24.26
C GLU A 187 -3.75 -26.86 23.11
N GLU A 188 -2.49 -27.29 23.01
CA GLU A 188 -1.58 -26.91 21.93
C GLU A 188 -2.09 -27.40 20.57
N THR A 189 -2.64 -28.61 20.50
CA THR A 189 -3.27 -29.14 19.28
C THR A 189 -4.47 -28.27 18.86
N ARG A 190 -5.31 -27.86 19.81
CA ARG A 190 -6.45 -26.97 19.52
C ARG A 190 -5.98 -25.60 19.04
N LYS A 191 -4.97 -25.03 19.69
CA LYS A 191 -4.34 -23.76 19.27
C LYS A 191 -3.74 -23.86 17.88
N SER A 192 -3.03 -24.95 17.58
CA SER A 192 -2.45 -25.21 16.25
C SER A 192 -3.53 -25.30 15.18
N ALA A 193 -4.63 -26.01 15.45
CA ALA A 193 -5.75 -26.14 14.50
C ALA A 193 -6.41 -24.78 14.20
N VAL A 194 -6.62 -23.95 15.23
CA VAL A 194 -7.15 -22.59 15.05
C VAL A 194 -6.14 -21.71 14.31
N GLY A 195 -4.86 -21.77 14.68
CA GLY A 195 -3.78 -21.04 14.02
C GLY A 195 -3.66 -21.37 12.54
N LYS A 196 -3.76 -22.65 12.16
CA LYS A 196 -3.80 -23.08 10.75
C LYS A 196 -4.97 -22.45 9.99
N LYS A 197 -6.17 -22.42 10.58
CA LYS A 197 -7.34 -21.78 9.96
C LYS A 197 -7.16 -20.27 9.78
N ILE A 198 -6.55 -19.59 10.75
CA ILE A 198 -6.25 -18.16 10.65
C ILE A 198 -5.21 -17.93 9.55
N LEU A 199 -4.14 -18.74 9.53
CA LEU A 199 -3.10 -18.65 8.51
C LEU A 199 -3.65 -18.85 7.10
N THR A 200 -4.53 -19.83 6.90
CA THR A 200 -5.17 -20.05 5.58
C THR A 200 -6.02 -18.86 5.14
N LYS A 201 -6.67 -18.16 6.07
CA LYS A 201 -7.41 -16.93 5.75
C LYS A 201 -6.47 -15.80 5.37
N LEU A 202 -5.42 -15.58 6.16
CA LEU A 202 -4.41 -14.54 5.87
C LEU A 202 -3.73 -14.75 4.52
N VAL A 203 -3.45 -16.01 4.13
CA VAL A 203 -2.91 -16.33 2.81
C VAL A 203 -3.89 -15.97 1.69
N ALA A 204 -5.18 -16.26 1.88
CA ALA A 204 -6.21 -15.89 0.92
C ALA A 204 -6.37 -14.36 0.80
N ASP A 205 -6.39 -13.65 1.93
CA ASP A 205 -6.48 -12.19 1.97
C ASP A 205 -5.27 -11.54 1.29
N LEU A 206 -4.06 -12.03 1.57
CA LEU A 206 -2.84 -11.57 0.91
C LEU A 206 -2.90 -11.80 -0.60
N GLY A 207 -3.38 -12.97 -1.04
CA GLY A 207 -3.60 -13.25 -2.46
C GLY A 207 -4.56 -12.28 -3.12
N ALA A 208 -5.65 -11.90 -2.44
CA ALA A 208 -6.60 -10.91 -2.94
C ALA A 208 -5.98 -9.50 -3.04
N VAL A 209 -5.17 -9.10 -2.06
CA VAL A 209 -4.44 -7.82 -2.09
C VAL A 209 -3.42 -7.80 -3.23
N VAL A 210 -2.63 -8.87 -3.40
CA VAL A 210 -1.66 -8.98 -4.49
C VAL A 210 -2.36 -8.92 -5.85
N GLY A 211 -3.45 -9.67 -6.06
CA GLY A 211 -4.21 -9.60 -7.31
C GLY A 211 -4.78 -8.20 -7.59
N SER A 212 -5.22 -7.48 -6.54
CA SER A 212 -5.69 -6.10 -6.67
C SER A 212 -4.55 -5.13 -7.05
N LEU A 213 -3.35 -5.35 -6.49
CA LEU A 213 -2.16 -4.54 -6.82
C LEU A 213 -1.68 -4.80 -8.26
N GLU A 214 -1.65 -6.05 -8.70
CA GLU A 214 -1.31 -6.40 -10.09
C GLU A 214 -2.29 -5.78 -11.08
N GLN A 215 -3.58 -5.76 -10.76
CA GLN A 215 -4.58 -5.10 -11.60
C GLN A 215 -4.36 -3.59 -11.67
N ARG A 216 -4.04 -2.95 -10.54
CA ARG A 216 -3.72 -1.51 -10.48
C ARG A 216 -2.43 -1.16 -11.21
N GLU A 217 -1.45 -2.04 -11.19
CA GLU A 217 -0.23 -1.90 -11.97
C GLU A 217 -0.53 -1.92 -13.47
N LYS A 218 -1.34 -2.87 -13.96
CA LYS A 218 -1.78 -2.90 -15.37
C LYS A 218 -2.53 -1.62 -15.78
N GLU A 219 -3.40 -1.12 -14.90
CA GLU A 219 -4.12 0.14 -15.12
C GLU A 219 -3.16 1.33 -15.19
N ARG A 220 -2.16 1.40 -14.29
CA ARG A 220 -1.11 2.41 -14.31
C ARG A 220 -0.34 2.37 -15.62
N ASP A 221 0.13 1.20 -16.04
CA ASP A 221 0.95 1.04 -17.24
C ASP A 221 0.17 1.41 -18.51
N SER A 222 -1.12 1.06 -18.56
CA SER A 222 -2.03 1.49 -19.63
C SER A 222 -2.20 3.01 -19.67
N LEU A 223 -2.41 3.65 -18.52
CA LEU A 223 -2.53 5.11 -18.43
C LEU A 223 -1.22 5.82 -18.78
N GLU A 224 -0.08 5.28 -18.36
CA GLU A 224 1.24 5.81 -18.71
C GLU A 224 1.47 5.74 -20.23
N HIS A 225 1.12 4.61 -20.85
CA HIS A 225 1.18 4.47 -22.30
C HIS A 225 0.26 5.47 -23.02
N GLN A 226 -0.97 5.66 -22.53
CA GLN A 226 -1.88 6.68 -23.08
C GLN A 226 -1.31 8.10 -22.92
N CYS A 227 -0.74 8.43 -21.77
CA CYS A 227 -0.09 9.72 -21.55
C CYS A 227 1.10 9.92 -22.49
N PHE A 228 1.90 8.89 -22.70
CA PHE A 228 3.01 8.93 -23.66
C PHE A 228 2.52 9.22 -25.08
N ASN A 229 1.50 8.50 -25.55
CA ASN A 229 0.93 8.71 -26.88
C ASN A 229 0.35 10.12 -27.05
N LEU A 230 -0.36 10.63 -26.04
CA LEU A 230 -0.88 12.00 -26.05
C LEU A 230 0.22 13.04 -26.10
N ARG A 231 1.33 12.84 -25.37
CA ARG A 231 2.50 13.73 -25.45
C ARG A 231 3.12 13.73 -26.83
N GLN A 232 3.28 12.56 -27.46
CA GLN A 232 3.81 12.44 -28.81
C GLN A 232 2.90 13.14 -29.85
N GLN A 233 1.58 12.95 -29.73
CA GLN A 233 0.61 13.64 -30.58
C GLN A 233 0.69 15.15 -30.41
N LEU A 234 0.82 15.62 -29.17
CA LEU A 234 0.93 17.04 -28.87
C LEU A 234 2.22 17.64 -29.42
N GLU A 235 3.36 16.97 -29.27
CA GLU A 235 4.64 17.37 -29.86
C GLU A 235 4.55 17.47 -31.40
N GLN A 236 3.93 16.48 -32.04
CA GLN A 236 3.74 16.51 -33.50
C GLN A 236 2.80 17.63 -33.96
N GLN A 237 1.75 17.95 -33.18
CA GLN A 237 0.87 19.10 -33.45
C GLN A 237 1.60 20.42 -33.24
N GLU A 238 2.44 20.53 -32.21
CA GLU A 238 3.28 21.71 -31.97
C GLU A 238 4.26 21.93 -33.12
N GLU A 239 4.95 20.89 -33.60
CA GLU A 239 5.83 20.97 -34.78
C GLU A 239 5.08 21.41 -36.04
N SER A 240 3.89 20.84 -36.31
CA SER A 240 3.04 21.23 -37.44
C SER A 240 2.62 22.71 -37.33
N ASN A 241 2.23 23.15 -36.14
CA ASN A 241 1.84 24.55 -35.91
C ASN A 241 3.02 25.49 -36.07
N GLN A 242 4.22 25.11 -35.60
CA GLN A 242 5.44 25.90 -35.81
C GLN A 242 5.76 26.05 -37.30
N GLN A 243 5.58 25.00 -38.11
CA GLN A 243 5.76 25.08 -39.57
C GLN A 243 4.77 26.06 -40.21
N ILE A 244 3.49 26.03 -39.81
CA ILE A 244 2.46 26.97 -40.30
C ILE A 244 2.81 28.40 -39.89
N LEU A 245 3.24 28.61 -38.65
CA LEU A 245 3.66 29.92 -38.17
C LEU A 245 4.86 30.44 -38.95
N GLN A 246 5.88 29.62 -39.22
CA GLN A 246 7.03 29.99 -40.05
C GLN A 246 6.61 30.37 -41.48
N LEU A 247 5.67 29.64 -42.09
CA LEU A 247 5.11 30.00 -43.40
C LEU A 247 4.37 31.35 -43.35
N SER A 248 3.68 31.64 -42.24
CA SER A 248 2.99 32.92 -42.05
C SER A 248 3.95 34.09 -41.81
N GLU A 249 5.05 33.88 -41.07
CA GLU A 249 6.10 34.87 -40.82
C GLU A 249 6.89 35.20 -42.10
N GLN A 250 7.01 34.23 -43.01
CA GLN A 250 7.57 34.44 -44.35
C GLN A 250 6.68 35.38 -45.20
N GLY A 251 5.46 35.72 -44.75
CA GLY A 251 4.67 36.82 -45.30
C GLY A 251 4.20 36.66 -46.75
N VAL A 252 4.40 35.49 -47.36
CA VAL A 252 3.98 35.24 -48.75
C VAL A 252 2.63 34.54 -48.73
N LEU A 253 1.56 35.32 -48.63
CA LEU A 253 0.32 34.93 -49.27
C LEU A 253 0.70 34.63 -50.72
N ARG A 254 0.70 33.35 -51.13
CA ARG A 254 0.89 32.94 -52.52
C ARG A 254 -0.34 33.36 -53.32
N LEU A 255 -0.49 34.68 -53.48
CA LEU A 255 -1.44 35.27 -54.39
C LEU A 255 -0.93 34.96 -55.80
N PRO A 256 -1.83 34.61 -56.74
CA PRO A 256 -1.48 34.59 -58.15
C PRO A 256 -0.77 35.90 -58.50
N PRO A 257 0.31 35.87 -59.32
CA PRO A 257 0.99 37.10 -59.72
C PRO A 257 -0.06 38.07 -60.29
N VAL A 258 -0.35 39.15 -59.56
CA VAL A 258 -1.23 40.20 -60.06
C VAL A 258 -0.50 40.78 -61.26
N PRO A 259 -1.09 40.78 -62.47
CA PRO A 259 -0.45 41.38 -63.62
C PRO A 259 -0.11 42.82 -63.25
N GLN A 260 1.17 43.20 -63.36
CA GLN A 260 1.63 44.57 -63.16
C GLN A 260 0.89 45.47 -64.14
N ARG A 261 -0.25 46.02 -63.73
CA ARG A 261 -0.90 47.09 -64.47
C ARG A 261 0.03 48.27 -64.33
N LYS A 262 0.61 48.70 -65.46
CA LYS A 262 1.34 49.95 -65.57
C LYS A 262 0.43 51.03 -64.97
N ASP A 263 0.85 51.62 -63.85
CA ASP A 263 0.09 52.62 -63.10
C ASP A 263 -0.13 53.86 -63.95
N ARG A 264 -1.15 53.79 -64.80
CA ARG A 264 -1.79 54.96 -65.36
C ARG A 264 -2.82 55.37 -64.32
N PRO A 265 -2.79 56.61 -63.78
CA PRO A 265 -3.78 57.04 -62.79
C PRO A 265 -5.18 56.77 -63.35
N LEU A 266 -6.08 56.23 -62.51
CA LEU A 266 -7.44 55.83 -62.91
C LEU A 266 -8.15 56.94 -63.69
N GLN A 267 -7.88 58.19 -63.33
CA GLN A 267 -8.38 59.37 -64.00
C GLN A 267 -7.93 59.48 -65.47
N GLU A 268 -6.67 59.19 -65.81
CA GLU A 268 -6.19 59.12 -67.19
C GLU A 268 -6.76 57.92 -67.94
N GLN A 269 -6.96 56.79 -67.26
CA GLN A 269 -7.60 55.63 -67.85
C GLN A 269 -9.08 55.90 -68.18
N MET A 270 -9.80 56.59 -67.28
CA MET A 270 -11.16 57.07 -67.51
C MET A 270 -11.21 58.12 -68.63
N LEU A 271 -10.25 59.06 -68.67
CA LEU A 271 -10.12 60.04 -69.75
C LEU A 271 -9.88 59.38 -71.12
N CYS A 272 -9.02 58.36 -71.20
CA CYS A 272 -8.78 57.60 -72.42
C CYS A 272 -10.02 56.80 -72.88
N LEU A 273 -10.83 56.30 -71.96
CA LEU A 273 -12.09 55.62 -72.29
C LEU A 273 -13.15 56.60 -72.82
N VAL A 274 -13.26 57.78 -72.21
CA VAL A 274 -14.20 58.83 -72.63
C VAL A 274 -13.78 59.50 -73.94
N HIS A 275 -12.48 59.76 -74.14
CA HIS A 275 -11.89 60.40 -75.32
C HIS A 275 -11.33 59.40 -76.34
N SER A 276 -11.79 58.16 -76.30
CA SER A 276 -11.52 57.18 -77.34
C SER A 276 -11.77 57.82 -78.71
N ARG A 277 -10.80 57.76 -79.63
CA ARG A 277 -10.93 58.35 -80.97
C ARG A 277 -12.22 57.86 -81.66
N HIS A 278 -12.64 56.63 -81.34
CA HIS A 278 -13.92 56.07 -81.75
C HIS A 278 -15.14 56.74 -81.10
N SER A 279 -15.15 56.98 -79.78
CA SER A 279 -16.27 57.66 -79.09
C SER A 279 -16.46 59.10 -79.61
N VAL A 280 -15.37 59.81 -79.89
CA VAL A 280 -15.44 61.16 -80.47
C VAL A 280 -15.97 61.13 -81.90
N THR A 281 -15.56 60.14 -82.72
CA THR A 281 -16.08 60.01 -84.09
C THR A 281 -17.54 59.58 -84.13
N THR A 282 -18.00 58.70 -83.23
CA THR A 282 -19.41 58.29 -83.15
C THR A 282 -20.28 59.40 -82.61
N ALA A 283 -19.85 60.12 -81.56
CA ALA A 283 -20.55 61.30 -81.07
C ALA A 283 -20.68 62.37 -82.16
N ARG A 284 -19.62 62.61 -82.96
CA ARG A 284 -19.67 63.54 -84.09
C ARG A 284 -20.63 63.08 -85.20
N ARG A 285 -20.69 61.78 -85.50
CA ARG A 285 -21.68 61.23 -86.45
C ARG A 285 -23.10 61.38 -85.93
N LEU A 286 -23.33 61.08 -84.65
CA LEU A 286 -24.63 61.24 -84.00
C LEU A 286 -25.08 62.71 -83.98
N ALA A 287 -24.16 63.64 -83.67
CA ALA A 287 -24.43 65.07 -83.73
C ALA A 287 -24.83 65.52 -85.14
N LYS A 288 -24.14 65.04 -86.18
CA LYS A 288 -24.52 65.30 -87.57
C LYS A 288 -25.91 64.74 -87.89
N THR A 289 -26.20 63.50 -87.51
CA THR A 289 -27.52 62.89 -87.77
C THR A 289 -28.66 63.56 -87.01
N LEU A 290 -28.40 64.06 -85.80
CA LEU A 290 -29.37 64.82 -85.02
C LEU A 290 -29.59 66.21 -85.61
N GLN A 291 -28.54 66.89 -86.08
CA GLN A 291 -28.68 68.18 -86.77
C GLN A 291 -29.42 68.07 -88.10
N THR A 292 -29.33 66.94 -88.79
CA THR A 292 -30.10 66.64 -90.02
C THR A 292 -31.45 65.99 -89.73
N SER A 293 -31.87 65.88 -88.46
CA SER A 293 -33.16 65.28 -88.13
C SER A 293 -34.27 66.31 -88.31
N GLY A 294 -35.40 65.88 -88.89
CA GLY A 294 -36.56 66.74 -89.15
C GLY A 294 -36.98 67.61 -87.95
N PRO A 295 -37.09 67.06 -86.71
CA PRO A 295 -37.51 67.86 -85.56
C PRO A 295 -36.56 68.99 -85.20
N VAL A 296 -35.24 68.81 -85.39
CA VAL A 296 -34.23 69.84 -85.10
C VAL A 296 -34.24 70.91 -86.18
N GLN A 297 -34.46 70.53 -87.44
CA GLN A 297 -34.63 71.47 -88.54
C GLN A 297 -35.91 72.29 -88.41
N ASP A 298 -37.02 71.65 -88.04
CA ASP A 298 -38.28 72.35 -87.75
C ASP A 298 -38.11 73.35 -86.58
N ALA A 299 -37.42 72.95 -85.51
CA ALA A 299 -37.09 73.84 -84.41
C ALA A 299 -36.19 75.01 -84.84
N GLN A 300 -35.20 74.77 -85.70
CA GLN A 300 -34.34 75.83 -86.25
C GLN A 300 -35.13 76.80 -87.13
N THR A 301 -36.01 76.31 -88.02
CA THR A 301 -36.85 77.18 -88.84
C THR A 301 -37.84 77.99 -88.00
N LEU A 302 -38.38 77.41 -86.91
CA LEU A 302 -39.23 78.11 -85.97
C LEU A 302 -38.44 79.20 -85.23
N LEU A 303 -37.23 78.88 -84.76
CA LEU A 303 -36.31 79.85 -84.14
C LEU A 303 -35.94 80.99 -85.09
N GLU A 304 -35.60 80.70 -86.34
CA GLU A 304 -35.32 81.73 -87.36
C GLU A 304 -36.55 82.60 -87.62
N ARG A 305 -37.75 82.01 -87.68
CA ARG A 305 -39.00 82.75 -87.90
C ARG A 305 -39.36 83.62 -86.69
N ALA A 306 -39.12 83.12 -85.47
CA ALA A 306 -39.26 83.88 -84.23
C ALA A 306 -38.24 85.03 -84.16
N TYR A 307 -36.98 84.80 -84.54
CA TYR A 307 -35.96 85.84 -84.65
C TYR A 307 -36.34 86.91 -85.68
N ARG A 308 -36.77 86.51 -86.88
CA ARG A 308 -37.25 87.46 -87.91
C ARG A 308 -38.49 88.23 -87.46
N HIS A 309 -39.34 87.62 -86.65
CA HIS A 309 -40.49 88.31 -86.05
C HIS A 309 -40.02 89.32 -84.98
N ALA A 310 -39.08 88.95 -84.12
CA ALA A 310 -38.49 89.84 -83.13
C ALA A 310 -37.77 91.04 -83.79
N ASP A 311 -36.98 90.80 -84.84
CA ASP A 311 -36.26 91.86 -85.57
C ASP A 311 -37.22 92.85 -86.23
N ARG A 312 -38.39 92.40 -86.70
CA ARG A 312 -39.46 93.28 -87.23
C ARG A 312 -40.18 94.08 -86.14
N LEU A 313 -40.21 93.60 -84.91
CA LEU A 313 -40.76 94.34 -83.77
C LEU A 313 -39.76 95.36 -83.22
N ILE A 314 -38.46 95.07 -83.35
CA ILE A 314 -37.38 95.95 -82.88
C ILE A 314 -37.03 97.01 -83.94
N THR A 315 -37.28 96.75 -85.23
CA THR A 315 -37.04 97.70 -86.33
C THR A 315 -38.37 98.18 -86.94
N PRO A 316 -38.87 99.40 -86.66
CA PRO A 316 -40.13 99.88 -87.20
C PRO A 316 -40.03 100.13 -88.73
N PRO A 317 -41.12 99.91 -89.50
CA PRO A 317 -41.13 100.20 -90.93
C PRO A 317 -41.03 101.72 -91.15
N THR A 318 -39.90 102.19 -91.65
CA THR A 318 -39.83 103.52 -92.28
C THR A 318 -40.58 103.45 -93.60
N ALA A 319 -41.77 104.07 -93.61
CA ALA A 319 -42.59 104.28 -94.80
C ALA A 319 -41.80 105.00 -95.91
N VAL A 320 -41.93 104.52 -97.15
CA VAL A 320 -41.89 105.39 -98.34
C VAL A 320 -42.96 104.92 -99.34
N SER A 321 -43.77 105.88 -99.73
CA SER A 321 -44.92 105.91 -100.64
C SER A 321 -44.75 105.18 -101.98
N GLN A 322 -45.79 104.52 -102.48
CA GLN A 322 -46.88 105.07 -103.31
C GLN A 322 -48.01 104.04 -103.45
#